data_AF-A0A7S3CNV9-F1
#
_entry.id   AF-A0A7S3CNV9-F1
#
_cell.length_a   1.000
_cell.length_b   1.000
_cell.length_c   1.000
_cell.angle_alpha   90.00
_cell.angle_beta   90.00
_cell.angle_gamma   90.00
#
_symmetry.space_group_name_H-M   'P 1'
#
loop_
_entity.id
_entity.type
_entity.pdbx_description
1 polymer ?
#
loop_
_entity_poly.entity_id
_entity_poly.type
_entity_poly.pdbx_seq_one_letter_code
_entity_poly.pdbx_strand_id
1 'polypeptide(L)'
;GIEGEDPASWDFCPYLILGLDRPLAFERDKEVPADFKVQVLSSYRKLALKFHPDRFPNDEAKLATFLKIKKASQILTNRVAKQKYDLILEKQAHKAERVAGHGEERQRFVNDLLQ
;
A
#
# COMPACT_ATOMS: atom_id res chain seq x y z
N GLY A 1 9.39 15.40 8.84
CA GLY A 1 9.41 13.93 8.88
C GLY A 1 8.04 13.40 8.58
N ILE A 2 7.91 12.13 8.20
CA ILE A 2 6.65 11.37 8.11
C ILE A 2 6.14 11.00 9.53
N GLU A 3 6.31 11.93 10.46
CA GLU A 3 6.04 11.75 11.89
C GLU A 3 4.65 12.28 12.16
N GLY A 4 3.66 11.39 12.20
CA GLY A 4 2.29 11.71 12.61
C GLY A 4 1.18 11.31 11.64
N GLU A 5 1.48 10.81 10.45
CA GLU A 5 0.43 10.30 9.55
C GLU A 5 0.17 8.81 9.77
N ASP A 6 -1.09 8.48 10.05
CA ASP A 6 -1.55 7.10 10.12
C ASP A 6 -1.50 6.44 8.74
N PRO A 7 -0.75 5.34 8.56
CA PRO A 7 -0.68 4.61 7.29
C PRO A 7 -2.05 4.05 6.85
N ALA A 8 -3.03 4.02 7.76
CA ALA A 8 -4.40 3.55 7.51
C ALA A 8 -5.25 4.53 6.73
N SER A 9 -4.86 5.81 6.73
CA SER A 9 -5.58 6.88 6.02
C SER A 9 -5.16 6.98 4.55
N TRP A 10 -4.17 6.17 4.12
CA TRP A 10 -3.70 6.23 2.75
C TRP A 10 -4.55 5.35 1.84
N ASP A 11 -5.06 5.98 0.78
CA ASP A 11 -5.84 5.36 -0.29
C ASP A 11 -5.00 4.43 -1.21
N PHE A 12 -3.73 4.17 -0.89
CA PHE A 12 -2.85 3.40 -1.77
C PHE A 12 -1.99 2.40 -1.01
N CYS A 13 -1.72 1.26 -1.65
CA CYS A 13 -0.84 0.22 -1.14
C CYS A 13 0.62 0.48 -1.58
N PRO A 14 1.57 0.71 -0.64
CA PRO A 14 3.00 0.91 -0.94
C PRO A 14 3.64 -0.24 -1.72
N TYR A 15 3.26 -1.47 -1.41
CA TYR A 15 3.74 -2.67 -2.12
C TYR A 15 3.30 -2.65 -3.59
N LEU A 16 2.00 -2.46 -3.82
CA LEU A 16 1.41 -2.48 -5.15
C LEU A 16 1.93 -1.32 -6.03
N ILE A 17 2.06 -0.11 -5.48
CA ILE A 17 2.49 1.05 -6.26
C ILE A 17 3.96 0.97 -6.70
N LEU A 18 4.79 0.29 -5.91
CA LEU A 18 6.18 -0.01 -6.28
C LEU A 18 6.30 -1.29 -7.12
N GLY A 19 5.21 -2.03 -7.30
CA GLY A 19 5.21 -3.31 -8.00
C GLY A 19 5.99 -4.40 -7.26
N LEU A 20 6.03 -4.33 -5.93
CA LEU A 20 6.74 -5.27 -5.08
C LEU A 20 5.75 -6.26 -4.46
N ASP A 21 6.14 -7.52 -4.45
CA ASP A 21 5.39 -8.55 -3.75
C ASP A 21 5.53 -8.39 -2.23
N ARG A 22 4.45 -8.65 -1.50
CA ARG A 22 4.48 -8.61 -0.03
C ARG A 22 5.09 -9.93 0.46
N PRO A 23 6.28 -9.91 1.09
CA PRO A 23 6.85 -11.13 1.63
C PRO A 23 5.98 -11.67 2.77
N LEU A 24 5.35 -12.83 2.55
CA LEU A 24 4.51 -13.53 3.54
C LEU A 24 5.26 -13.89 4.83
N ALA A 25 6.59 -14.04 4.73
CA ALA A 25 7.46 -14.52 5.81
C ALA A 25 8.15 -13.41 6.60
N PHE A 26 7.76 -12.14 6.46
CA PHE A 26 8.44 -11.07 7.17
C PHE A 26 8.12 -11.10 8.66
N GLU A 27 9.05 -11.64 9.45
CA GLU A 27 8.96 -11.62 10.90
C GLU A 27 8.80 -10.17 11.37
N ARG A 28 7.67 -9.88 12.02
CA ARG A 28 7.25 -8.53 12.41
C ARG A 28 8.31 -7.79 13.22
N ASP A 29 9.15 -8.51 13.96
CA ASP A 29 10.18 -7.93 14.81
C ASP A 29 11.54 -7.76 14.13
N LYS A 30 11.77 -8.36 12.96
CA LYS A 30 13.08 -8.29 12.30
C LYS A 30 13.26 -6.99 11.53
N GLU A 31 14.51 -6.54 11.47
CA GLU A 31 14.88 -5.40 10.63
C GLU A 31 14.56 -5.68 9.15
N VAL A 32 14.31 -4.60 8.42
CA VAL A 32 14.07 -4.72 6.98
C VAL A 32 15.36 -5.20 6.30
N PRO A 33 15.36 -6.36 5.60
CA PRO A 33 16.57 -6.90 5.02
C PRO A 33 17.09 -5.94 3.96
N ALA A 34 18.41 -5.82 3.89
CA ALA A 34 19.08 -4.88 3.00
C ALA A 34 18.67 -5.10 1.53
N ASP A 35 18.53 -6.36 1.12
CA ASP A 35 18.08 -6.72 -0.23
C ASP A 35 16.71 -6.12 -0.58
N PHE A 36 15.74 -6.22 0.34
CA PHE A 36 14.43 -5.60 0.13
C PHE A 36 14.52 -4.08 0.04
N LYS A 37 15.35 -3.43 0.86
CA LYS A 37 15.59 -1.97 0.75
C LYS A 37 16.15 -1.61 -0.64
N VAL A 38 17.07 -2.42 -1.17
CA VAL A 38 17.63 -2.24 -2.52
C VAL A 38 16.55 -2.39 -3.59
N GLN A 39 15.67 -3.39 -3.48
CA GLN A 39 14.54 -3.58 -4.41
C GLN A 39 13.56 -2.40 -4.37
N VAL A 40 13.25 -1.88 -3.18
CA VAL A 40 12.43 -0.67 -2.98
C VAL A 40 13.06 0.53 -3.65
N LEU A 41 14.35 0.77 -3.41
CA LEU A 41 15.08 1.89 -4.01
C LEU A 41 15.20 1.77 -5.53
N SER A 42 15.42 0.55 -6.04
CA SER A 42 15.49 0.27 -7.48
C SER A 42 14.15 0.57 -8.16
N SER A 43 13.04 0.10 -7.60
CA SER A 43 11.69 0.34 -8.11
C SER A 43 11.31 1.82 -8.02
N TYR A 44 11.64 2.47 -6.89
CA TYR A 44 11.49 3.91 -6.72
C TYR A 44 12.22 4.68 -7.82
N ARG A 45 13.50 4.38 -8.09
CA ARG A 45 14.29 5.07 -9.13
C ARG A 45 13.66 4.91 -10.51
N LYS A 46 13.25 3.70 -10.88
CA LYS A 46 12.61 3.42 -12.19
C LYS A 46 11.32 4.22 -12.37
N LEU A 47 10.47 4.24 -11.35
CA LEU A 47 9.20 4.96 -11.38
C LEU A 47 9.39 6.48 -11.27
N ALA A 48 10.32 6.94 -10.44
CA ALA A 48 10.66 8.36 -10.29
C ALA A 48 11.09 8.97 -11.62
N LEU A 49 11.88 8.27 -12.44
CA LEU A 49 12.27 8.72 -13.77
C LEU A 49 11.08 8.75 -14.75
N LYS A 50 10.14 7.80 -14.61
CA LYS A 50 8.95 7.70 -15.46
C LYS A 50 7.90 8.77 -15.15
N PHE A 51 7.80 9.17 -13.88
CA PHE A 51 6.80 10.11 -13.37
C PHE A 51 7.44 11.42 -12.89
N HIS A 52 8.67 11.73 -13.31
CA HIS A 52 9.39 12.89 -12.82
C HIS A 52 8.66 14.18 -13.23
N PRO A 53 8.45 15.14 -12.31
CA PRO A 53 7.74 16.39 -12.62
C PRO A 53 8.44 17.22 -13.70
N ASP A 54 9.77 17.09 -13.85
CA ASP A 54 10.53 17.73 -14.93
C ASP A 54 10.04 17.35 -16.34
N ARG A 55 9.60 16.09 -16.52
CA ARG A 55 9.05 15.62 -17.81
C ARG A 55 7.56 15.94 -17.98
N PHE A 56 6.86 16.17 -16.87
CA PHE A 56 5.40 16.38 -16.84
C PHE A 56 5.02 17.52 -15.89
N PRO A 57 5.46 18.77 -16.14
CA PRO A 57 5.30 19.88 -15.21
C PRO A 57 3.85 20.32 -14.99
N ASN A 58 2.93 19.99 -15.92
CA ASN A 58 1.50 20.36 -15.85
C ASN A 58 0.57 19.18 -15.57
N ASP A 59 1.12 18.02 -15.18
CA ASP A 59 0.33 16.81 -15.00
C ASP A 59 0.21 16.46 -13.51
N GLU A 60 -0.84 16.97 -12.88
CA GLU A 60 -1.13 16.78 -11.47
C GLU A 60 -1.29 15.28 -11.11
N ALA A 61 -1.78 14.47 -12.05
CA ALA A 61 -1.92 13.03 -11.84
C ALA A 61 -0.55 12.33 -11.77
N LYS A 62 0.41 12.75 -12.60
CA LYS A 62 1.80 12.26 -12.55
C LYS A 62 2.49 12.69 -11.27
N LEU A 63 2.29 13.95 -10.86
CA LEU A 63 2.81 14.48 -9.60
C LEU A 63 2.26 13.71 -8.40
N ALA A 64 0.95 13.48 -8.34
CA ALA A 64 0.32 12.69 -7.29
C ALA A 64 0.90 11.26 -7.25
N THR A 65 1.08 10.64 -8.42
CA THR A 65 1.69 9.31 -8.52
C THR A 65 3.13 9.31 -8.01
N PHE A 66 3.94 10.31 -8.38
CA PHE A 66 5.32 10.48 -7.90
C PHE A 66 5.38 10.65 -6.37
N LEU A 67 4.48 11.45 -5.80
CA LEU A 67 4.38 11.62 -4.35
C LEU A 67 4.02 10.30 -3.66
N LYS A 68 3.08 9.52 -4.21
CA LYS A 68 2.74 8.18 -3.70
C LYS A 68 3.93 7.22 -3.76
N ILE A 69 4.68 7.19 -4.87
CA ILE A 69 5.89 6.38 -5.05
C ILE A 69 6.97 6.75 -4.02
N LYS A 70 7.20 8.06 -3.82
CA LYS A 70 8.14 8.57 -2.82
C LYS A 70 7.72 8.18 -1.41
N LYS A 71 6.44 8.34 -1.08
CA LYS A 71 5.92 7.96 0.24
C LYS A 71 6.07 6.44 0.46
N ALA A 72 5.70 5.64 -0.54
CA ALA A 72 5.83 4.18 -0.54
C ALA A 72 7.25 3.72 -0.20
N SER A 73 8.26 4.30 -0.84
CA SER A 73 9.66 3.93 -0.60
C SER A 73 10.11 4.30 0.81
N GLN A 74 9.71 5.46 1.33
CA GLN A 74 10.02 5.89 2.70
C GLN A 74 9.39 4.98 3.76
N ILE A 75 8.18 4.45 3.52
CA ILE A 75 7.51 3.54 4.46
C ILE A 75 8.19 2.19 4.47
N LEU A 76 8.41 1.61 3.28
CA LEU A 76 8.97 0.26 3.16
C LEU A 76 10.44 0.18 3.59
N THR A 77 11.17 1.29 3.53
CA THR A 77 12.55 1.38 4.03
C THR A 77 12.62 1.59 5.55
N ASN A 78 11.56 2.13 6.18
CA ASN A 78 11.51 2.39 7.60
C ASN A 78 10.80 1.26 8.35
N ARG A 79 11.53 0.62 9.29
CA ARG A 79 11.01 -0.48 10.12
C ARG A 79 9.69 -0.14 10.81
N VAL A 80 9.62 1.01 11.48
CA VAL A 80 8.46 1.42 12.29
C VAL A 80 7.25 1.71 11.40
N ALA A 81 7.46 2.42 10.30
CA ALA A 81 6.37 2.76 9.37
C ALA A 81 5.83 1.50 8.68
N LYS A 82 6.71 0.60 8.24
CA LYS A 82 6.34 -0.71 7.67
C LYS A 82 5.52 -1.54 8.67
N GLN A 83 5.99 -1.67 9.91
CA GLN A 83 5.28 -2.45 10.95
C GLN A 83 3.87 -1.92 11.19
N LYS A 84 3.70 -0.60 11.33
CA LYS A 84 2.38 0.01 11.48
C LYS A 84 1.48 -0.31 10.29
N TYR A 85 2.01 -0.20 9.08
CA TYR A 85 1.27 -0.47 7.85
C TYR A 85 0.86 -1.96 7.72
N ASP A 86 1.78 -2.89 8.01
CA ASP A 86 1.49 -4.32 8.01
C ASP A 86 0.37 -4.69 9.00
N LEU A 87 0.40 -4.11 10.21
CA LEU A 87 -0.65 -4.31 11.22
C LEU A 87 -2.02 -3.82 10.74
N ILE A 88 -2.05 -2.69 10.03
CA ILE A 88 -3.28 -2.15 9.45
C ILE A 88 -3.81 -3.08 8.36
N LEU A 89 -2.94 -3.57 7.47
CA LEU A 89 -3.33 -4.53 6.43
C LEU A 89 -3.91 -5.81 7.02
N GLU A 90 -3.32 -6.36 8.08
CA GLU A 90 -3.87 -7.53 8.79
C GLU A 90 -5.28 -7.23 9.34
N LYS A 91 -5.47 -6.06 9.97
CA LYS A 91 -6.79 -5.62 10.46
C LYS A 91 -7.80 -5.44 9.33
N GLN A 92 -7.38 -4.89 8.19
CA GLN A 92 -8.23 -4.70 7.02
C GLN A 92 -8.60 -6.04 6.37
N ALA A 93 -7.66 -6.98 6.23
CA ALA A 93 -7.91 -8.32 5.70
C ALA A 93 -8.92 -9.07 6.58
N HIS A 94 -8.73 -9.04 7.90
CA HIS A 94 -9.69 -9.62 8.85
C HIS A 94 -11.07 -8.94 8.78
N LYS A 95 -11.13 -7.63 8.52
CA LYS A 95 -12.40 -6.92 8.30
C LYS A 95 -13.05 -7.32 6.97
N ALA A 96 -12.27 -7.44 5.89
CA ALA A 96 -12.75 -7.84 4.57
C ALA A 96 -13.31 -9.26 4.60
N GLU A 97 -12.68 -10.19 5.32
CA GLU A 97 -13.18 -11.55 5.50
C GLU A 97 -14.55 -11.59 6.20
N ARG A 98 -14.74 -10.77 7.25
CA ARG A 98 -16.05 -10.65 7.92
C ARG A 98 -17.14 -10.02 7.05
N VAL A 99 -16.77 -9.11 6.15
CA VAL A 99 -17.72 -8.46 5.22
C VAL A 99 -18.06 -9.36 4.04
N ALA A 100 -17.08 -10.10 3.51
CA ALA A 100 -17.29 -11.09 2.45
C ALA A 100 -18.25 -12.20 2.89
N GLY A 101 -18.17 -12.64 4.17
CA GLY A 101 -19.12 -13.59 4.75
C GLY A 101 -20.58 -13.12 4.85
N HIS A 102 -20.85 -11.81 4.75
CA HIS A 102 -22.21 -11.24 4.72
C HIS A 102 -22.66 -10.79 3.32
N GLY A 103 -21.82 -10.97 2.28
CA GLY A 103 -22.16 -10.61 0.90
C GLY A 103 -23.16 -11.59 0.28
N GLU A 104 -23.00 -12.89 0.54
CA GLU A 104 -23.89 -13.92 0.00
C GLU A 104 -25.31 -13.87 0.59
N GLU A 105 -25.45 -13.59 1.89
CA GLU A 105 -26.76 -13.54 2.55
C GLU A 105 -27.57 -12.30 2.12
N ARG A 106 -26.90 -11.15 1.93
CA ARG A 106 -27.54 -9.95 1.36
C ARG A 106 -28.04 -10.16 -0.07
N GLN A 107 -27.28 -10.88 -0.90
CA GLN A 107 -27.67 -11.13 -2.29
C GLN A 107 -28.92 -12.03 -2.38
N ARG A 108 -29.04 -13.01 -1.46
CA ARG A 108 -30.19 -13.92 -1.39
C ARG A 108 -31.45 -13.20 -0.90
N PHE A 109 -31.33 -12.36 0.13
CA PHE A 109 -32.48 -11.60 0.67
C PHE A 109 -33.05 -10.59 -0.34
N VAL A 110 -32.20 -9.92 -1.13
CA VAL A 110 -32.67 -9.01 -2.20
C VAL A 110 -33.38 -9.76 -3.32
N ASN A 111 -32.95 -10.99 -3.64
CA ASN A 111 -33.60 -11.80 -4.67
C ASN A 111 -34.95 -12.38 -4.20
N ASP A 112 -35.06 -12.71 -2.91
CA ASP A 112 -36.30 -13.19 -2.27
C ASP A 112 -37.36 -12.08 -2.13
N LEU A 113 -36.94 -10.83 -1.91
CA LEU A 113 -37.84 -9.67 -1.79
C LEU A 113 -38.40 -9.17 -3.14
N LEU A 114 -37.87 -9.66 -4.26
CA LEU A 114 -38.25 -9.26 -5.63
C LEU A 114 -39.09 -10.33 -6.36
N GLN A 115 -39.56 -11.37 -5.65
CA GLN A 115 -40.61 -12.29 -6.13
C GLN A 115 -42.00 -11.81 -5.71
#